data_AF-A0A233HUV3-F1
#
_entry.id   AF-A0A233HUV3-F1
#
_cell.length_a   1.000
_cell.length_b   1.000
_cell.length_c   1.000
_cell.angle_alpha   90.00
_cell.angle_beta   90.00
_cell.angle_gamma   90.00
#
_symmetry.space_group_name_H-M   'P 1'
#
loop_
_entity.id
_entity.type
_entity.pdbx_description
1 polymer ?
#
loop_
_entity_poly.entity_id
_entity_poly.type
_entity_poly.pdbx_seq_one_letter_code
_entity_poly.pdbx_strand_id
1 'polypeptide(L)'
;MSKTHHLKYVKTGRSTFEKPQGDELKKQLSQLEGLKFGDVLKLNDGTTFGHYLEHLSDMDSCITEEHCLALLSDWKPRLACLNPHRKGHMDYKTFAYADRTVVTADGKTHYQILVKNFDELNWVNVSPDCKVYLKEDVKHLQ
;
A
#
# COMPACT_ATOMS: atom_id res chain seq x y z
N MET A 1 8.13 -3.65 -17.99
CA MET A 1 8.87 -3.87 -16.73
C MET A 1 8.78 -2.61 -15.91
N SER A 2 8.33 -2.74 -14.65
CA SER A 2 8.32 -1.66 -13.66
C SER A 2 9.74 -1.22 -13.32
N LYS A 3 9.97 0.08 -13.21
CA LYS A 3 11.26 0.67 -12.81
C LYS A 3 11.24 1.05 -11.34
N THR A 4 12.42 1.08 -10.73
CA THR A 4 12.60 1.61 -9.37
C THR A 4 13.09 3.05 -9.44
N HIS A 5 12.38 3.95 -8.75
CA HIS A 5 12.77 5.35 -8.57
C HIS A 5 13.05 5.64 -7.10
N HIS A 6 13.88 6.64 -6.84
CA HIS A 6 14.32 6.98 -5.50
C HIS A 6 13.81 8.36 -5.08
N LEU A 7 13.07 8.39 -3.98
CA LEU A 7 12.62 9.57 -3.27
C LEU A 7 13.62 9.93 -2.17
N LYS A 8 13.64 11.22 -1.81
CA LYS A 8 14.47 11.75 -0.73
C LYS A 8 13.60 12.01 0.49
N TYR A 9 14.16 11.71 1.67
CA TYR A 9 13.62 12.23 2.91
C TYR A 9 13.59 13.76 2.91
N VAL A 10 12.60 14.31 3.60
CA VAL A 10 12.40 15.75 3.77
C VAL A 10 12.89 16.14 5.15
N LYS A 11 13.69 17.20 5.22
CA LYS A 11 14.20 17.74 6.48
C LYS A 11 13.13 18.62 7.14
N THR A 12 12.59 18.19 8.27
CA THR A 12 11.51 18.90 9.00
C THR A 12 12.03 19.73 10.19
N GLY A 13 13.30 19.57 10.56
CA GLY A 13 13.96 20.28 11.65
C GLY A 13 15.48 20.26 11.52
N ARG A 14 16.22 20.61 12.57
CA ARG A 14 17.71 20.64 12.50
C ARG A 14 18.33 19.26 12.21
N SER A 15 17.70 18.19 12.71
CA SER A 15 18.21 16.80 12.63
C SER A 15 17.12 15.75 12.38
N THR A 16 15.88 16.15 12.13
CA THR A 16 14.77 15.23 11.82
C THR A 16 14.53 15.15 10.31
N PHE A 17 14.45 13.92 9.83
CA PHE A 17 14.12 13.56 8.46
C PHE A 17 12.84 12.75 8.46
N GLU A 18 11.90 13.14 7.61
CA GLU A 18 10.61 12.48 7.47
C GLU A 18 10.37 12.06 6.03
N LYS A 19 9.49 11.08 5.86
CA LYS A 19 9.09 10.63 4.53
C LYS A 19 8.38 11.79 3.79
N PRO A 20 8.62 11.97 2.47
CA PRO A 20 7.92 13.01 1.72
C PRO A 20 6.42 12.73 1.69
N GLN A 21 5.61 13.77 1.86
CA GLN A 21 4.14 13.72 1.80
C GLN A 21 3.60 15.01 1.16
N GLY A 22 2.35 14.96 0.67
CA GLY A 22 1.65 16.14 0.14
C GLY A 22 2.41 16.83 -1.00
N ASP A 23 2.54 18.15 -0.91
CA ASP A 23 3.17 18.98 -1.94
C ASP A 23 4.64 18.60 -2.21
N GLU A 24 5.38 18.21 -1.16
CA GLU A 24 6.78 17.83 -1.33
C GLU A 24 6.92 16.48 -2.03
N LEU A 25 6.06 15.51 -1.72
CA LEU A 25 6.00 14.25 -2.46
C LEU A 25 5.61 14.50 -3.92
N LYS A 26 4.57 15.31 -4.16
CA LYS A 26 4.14 15.69 -5.51
C LYS A 26 5.27 16.34 -6.32
N LYS A 27 6.03 17.24 -5.70
CA LYS A 27 7.19 17.90 -6.30
C LYS A 27 8.30 16.90 -6.65
N GLN A 28 8.59 15.93 -5.78
CA GLN A 28 9.59 14.91 -6.09
C GLN A 28 9.12 14.01 -7.23
N LEU A 29 7.84 13.60 -7.24
CA LEU A 29 7.27 12.77 -8.31
C LEU A 29 7.35 13.46 -9.68
N SER A 30 7.08 14.77 -9.75
CA SER A 30 7.16 15.51 -11.02
C SER A 30 8.58 15.68 -11.57
N GLN A 31 9.60 15.43 -10.75
CA GLN A 31 11.01 15.46 -11.13
C GLN A 31 11.54 14.09 -11.58
N LEU A 32 10.75 13.02 -11.43
CA LEU A 32 11.13 11.68 -11.87
C LEU A 32 10.84 11.52 -13.36
N GLU A 33 11.89 11.53 -14.17
CA GLU A 33 11.77 11.33 -15.61
C GLU A 33 11.28 9.92 -15.96
N GLY A 34 10.24 9.86 -16.79
CA GLY A 34 9.69 8.59 -17.26
C GLY A 34 9.07 7.73 -16.17
N LEU A 35 8.62 8.35 -15.07
CA LEU A 35 7.77 7.72 -14.07
C LEU A 35 6.50 7.19 -14.75
N LYS A 36 6.21 5.91 -14.54
CA LYS A 36 5.04 5.24 -15.10
C LYS A 36 4.27 4.51 -14.03
N PHE A 37 2.99 4.34 -14.30
CA PHE A 37 2.10 3.50 -13.52
C PHE A 37 2.70 2.09 -13.24
N GLY A 38 2.70 1.70 -11.96
CA GLY A 38 3.28 0.46 -11.44
C GLY A 38 4.75 0.54 -11.05
N ASP A 39 5.43 1.67 -11.29
CA ASP A 39 6.82 1.86 -10.86
C ASP A 39 6.96 1.81 -9.33
N VAL A 40 8.07 1.23 -8.86
CA VAL A 40 8.38 1.13 -7.43
C VAL A 40 9.08 2.40 -6.98
N LEU A 41 8.56 3.03 -5.93
CA LEU A 41 9.18 4.16 -5.27
C LEU A 41 9.92 3.64 -4.02
N LYS A 42 11.21 3.91 -3.94
CA LYS A 42 12.04 3.63 -2.76
C LYS A 42 12.54 4.92 -2.16
N LEU A 43 12.83 4.92 -0.87
CA LEU A 43 13.61 5.97 -0.23
C LEU A 43 15.10 5.74 -0.56
N ASN A 44 15.90 6.79 -0.42
CA ASN A 44 17.34 6.75 -0.68
C ASN A 44 18.13 5.75 0.19
N ASP A 45 17.55 5.28 1.30
CA ASP A 45 18.10 4.19 2.12
C ASP A 45 17.72 2.78 1.63
N GLY A 46 16.97 2.69 0.52
CA GLY A 46 16.50 1.44 -0.07
C GLY A 46 15.15 0.94 0.46
N THR A 47 14.56 1.62 1.45
CA THR A 47 13.23 1.29 1.99
C THR A 47 12.17 1.45 0.92
N THR A 48 11.33 0.44 0.71
CA THR A 48 10.17 0.57 -0.19
C THR A 48 9.18 1.58 0.38
N PHE A 49 8.91 2.64 -0.39
CA PHE A 49 7.93 3.66 -0.04
C PHE A 49 6.53 3.25 -0.51
N GLY A 50 6.43 2.76 -1.75
CA GLY A 50 5.18 2.27 -2.33
C GLY A 50 5.26 2.12 -3.85
N HIS A 51 4.13 1.84 -4.48
CA HIS A 51 4.00 1.77 -5.94
C HIS A 51 3.31 3.02 -6.48
N TYR A 52 3.78 3.56 -7.60
CA TYR A 52 3.17 4.73 -8.23
C TYR A 52 1.92 4.35 -9.04
N LEU A 53 0.81 5.03 -8.81
CA LEU A 53 -0.41 4.91 -9.60
C LEU A 53 -0.89 6.31 -10.04
N GLU A 54 -1.16 6.52 -11.32
CA GLU A 54 -1.74 7.80 -11.78
C GLU A 54 -3.13 8.04 -11.17
N HIS A 55 -3.93 6.98 -11.11
CA HIS A 55 -5.24 6.92 -10.48
C HIS A 55 -5.37 5.64 -9.67
N LEU A 56 -6.23 5.63 -8.65
CA LEU A 56 -6.54 4.41 -7.92
C LEU A 56 -7.30 3.45 -8.83
N SER A 57 -6.67 2.34 -9.23
CA SER A 57 -7.27 1.27 -10.02
C SER A 57 -7.12 -0.09 -9.32
N ASP A 58 -8.03 -1.00 -9.65
CA ASP A 58 -8.05 -2.38 -9.14
C ASP A 58 -7.05 -3.33 -9.82
N MET A 59 -6.48 -2.95 -10.96
CA MET A 59 -5.50 -3.77 -11.69
C MET A 59 -4.31 -2.93 -12.10
N ASP A 60 -3.12 -3.54 -12.21
CA ASP A 60 -1.92 -2.85 -12.67
C ASP A 60 -0.90 -3.71 -13.45
N SER A 61 0.20 -3.08 -13.90
CA SER A 61 1.24 -3.71 -14.74
C SER A 61 2.08 -4.78 -14.00
N CYS A 62 2.02 -4.80 -12.67
CA CYS A 62 2.60 -5.81 -11.78
C CYS A 62 1.51 -6.74 -11.19
N ILE A 63 0.27 -6.29 -11.15
CA ILE A 63 -0.91 -6.98 -10.64
C ILE A 63 -1.86 -7.19 -11.82
N THR A 64 -1.45 -8.11 -12.68
CA THR A 64 -2.29 -8.64 -13.75
C THR A 64 -3.36 -9.55 -13.15
N GLU A 65 -4.42 -9.79 -13.91
CA GLU A 65 -5.42 -10.80 -13.56
C GLU A 65 -4.77 -12.15 -13.26
N GLU A 66 -3.73 -12.54 -14.01
CA GLU A 66 -2.94 -13.75 -13.77
C GLU A 66 -2.19 -13.73 -12.44
N HIS A 67 -1.62 -12.59 -12.02
CA HIS A 67 -0.96 -12.46 -10.72
C HIS A 67 -1.98 -12.57 -9.57
N CYS A 68 -3.13 -11.93 -9.75
CA CYS A 68 -4.28 -12.05 -8.85
C CYS A 68 -4.77 -13.51 -8.74
N LEU A 69 -4.91 -14.20 -9.86
CA LEU A 69 -5.27 -15.63 -9.93
C LEU A 69 -4.19 -16.54 -9.31
N ALA A 70 -2.91 -16.17 -9.42
CA ALA A 70 -1.81 -16.88 -8.77
C ALA A 70 -1.79 -16.68 -7.25
N LEU A 71 -2.05 -15.46 -6.75
CA LEU A 71 -2.28 -15.21 -5.32
C LEU A 71 -3.49 -16.02 -4.80
N LEU A 72 -4.47 -16.27 -5.67
CA LEU A 72 -5.63 -17.10 -5.40
C LEU A 72 -5.38 -18.61 -5.49
N SER A 73 -4.22 -19.10 -5.95
CA SER A 73 -4.02 -20.56 -6.09
C SER A 73 -4.16 -21.32 -4.76
N ASP A 74 -4.01 -20.62 -3.63
CA ASP A 74 -4.23 -21.16 -2.28
C ASP A 74 -5.65 -20.93 -1.72
N TRP A 75 -6.52 -20.18 -2.39
CA TRP A 75 -7.92 -19.82 -2.04
C TRP A 75 -8.17 -19.36 -0.58
N LYS A 76 -7.12 -19.15 0.22
CA LYS A 76 -7.21 -18.81 1.64
C LYS A 76 -6.65 -17.40 1.86
N PRO A 77 -7.43 -16.50 2.48
CA PRO A 77 -6.88 -15.22 2.86
C PRO A 77 -5.75 -15.42 3.87
N ARG A 78 -4.68 -14.65 3.69
CA ARG A 78 -3.44 -14.73 4.48
C ARG A 78 -3.34 -13.61 5.50
N LEU A 79 -4.10 -12.54 5.31
CA LEU A 79 -4.04 -11.34 6.14
C LEU A 79 -5.37 -11.08 6.82
N ALA A 80 -5.31 -10.54 8.04
CA ALA A 80 -6.44 -10.07 8.82
C ALA A 80 -6.31 -8.56 9.04
N CYS A 81 -7.36 -7.82 8.70
CA CYS A 81 -7.43 -6.37 8.85
C CYS A 81 -8.28 -6.02 10.08
N LEU A 82 -7.67 -5.34 11.05
CA LEU A 82 -8.27 -4.99 12.33
C LEU A 82 -8.33 -3.47 12.47
N ASN A 83 -9.44 -2.95 13.01
CA ASN A 83 -9.59 -1.53 13.28
C ASN A 83 -9.45 -1.28 14.80
N PRO A 84 -8.40 -0.57 15.26
CA PRO A 84 -8.24 -0.26 16.67
C PRO A 84 -9.25 0.82 17.10
N HIS A 85 -10.06 0.53 18.11
CA HIS A 85 -10.89 1.52 18.77
C HIS A 85 -10.10 2.30 19.83
N ARG A 86 -10.50 3.57 20.04
CA ARG A 86 -9.94 4.45 21.08
C ARG A 86 -10.03 3.89 22.52
N LYS A 87 -10.87 2.87 22.76
CA LYS A 87 -11.07 2.24 24.08
C LYS A 87 -10.27 0.94 24.27
N GLY A 88 -9.31 0.64 23.38
CA GLY A 88 -8.46 -0.57 23.48
C GLY A 88 -9.09 -1.85 22.96
N HIS A 89 -10.33 -1.80 22.44
CA HIS A 89 -10.93 -2.91 21.69
C HIS A 89 -10.46 -2.88 20.23
N MET A 90 -10.33 -4.04 19.60
CA MET A 90 -10.06 -4.14 18.16
C MET A 90 -11.24 -4.82 17.49
N ASP A 91 -11.81 -4.15 16.48
CA ASP A 91 -12.88 -4.72 15.69
C ASP A 91 -12.30 -5.37 14.43
N TYR A 92 -12.73 -6.60 14.17
CA TYR A 92 -12.37 -7.31 12.96
C TYR A 92 -13.10 -6.69 11.76
N LYS A 93 -12.36 -6.23 10.75
CA LYS A 93 -12.93 -5.59 9.57
C LYS A 93 -13.15 -6.58 8.43
N THR A 94 -12.09 -7.28 8.01
CA THR A 94 -12.13 -8.25 6.90
C THR A 94 -10.84 -9.07 6.81
N PHE A 95 -10.87 -10.10 5.97
CA PHE A 95 -9.71 -10.90 5.57
C PHE A 95 -9.22 -10.42 4.20
N ALA A 96 -7.91 -10.45 3.99
CA ALA A 96 -7.27 -10.05 2.74
C ALA A 96 -6.28 -11.10 2.24
N TYR A 97 -6.02 -11.04 0.93
CA TYR A 97 -5.11 -11.94 0.23
C TYR A 97 -3.71 -11.34 0.10
N ALA A 98 -3.63 -10.01 -0.01
CA ALA A 98 -2.39 -9.24 -0.10
C ALA A 98 -2.63 -7.80 0.37
N ASP A 99 -1.55 -7.05 0.60
CA ASP A 99 -1.56 -5.65 0.95
C ASP A 99 -0.47 -4.88 0.18
N ARG A 100 -0.65 -3.56 0.06
CA ARG A 100 0.31 -2.68 -0.60
C ARG A 100 0.17 -1.23 -0.17
N THR A 101 1.26 -0.49 -0.28
CA THR A 101 1.25 0.99 -0.22
C THR A 101 1.33 1.55 -1.63
N VAL A 102 0.41 2.44 -1.98
CA VAL A 102 0.36 3.10 -3.29
C VAL A 102 0.47 4.61 -3.14
N VAL A 103 1.07 5.26 -4.13
CA VAL A 103 1.31 6.69 -4.18
C VAL A 103 0.71 7.24 -5.45
N THR A 104 -0.15 8.23 -5.31
CA THR A 104 -0.85 8.85 -6.43
C THR A 104 -0.11 10.07 -6.97
N ALA A 105 -0.42 10.46 -8.22
CA ALA A 105 0.16 11.64 -8.88
C ALA A 105 -0.03 12.95 -8.11
N ASP A 106 -1.07 13.06 -7.28
CA ASP A 106 -1.33 14.22 -6.42
C ASP A 106 -0.56 14.20 -5.10
N GLY A 107 0.35 13.23 -4.89
CA GLY A 107 1.18 13.14 -3.70
C GLY A 107 0.45 12.57 -2.48
N LYS A 108 -0.66 11.84 -2.68
CA LYS A 108 -1.31 11.07 -1.61
C LYS A 108 -0.73 9.68 -1.53
N THR A 109 -0.71 9.15 -0.31
CA THR A 109 -0.32 7.77 -0.03
C THR A 109 -1.53 7.03 0.51
N HIS A 110 -1.80 5.86 -0.06
CA HIS A 110 -2.89 5.00 0.36
C HIS A 110 -2.36 3.62 0.70
N TYR A 111 -2.94 3.01 1.73
CA TYR A 111 -2.73 1.61 2.02
C TYR A 111 -3.93 0.82 1.52
N GLN A 112 -3.67 -0.19 0.71
CA GLN A 112 -4.67 -1.01 0.05
C GLN A 112 -4.51 -2.46 0.45
N ILE A 113 -5.64 -3.15 0.54
CA ILE A 113 -5.69 -4.59 0.71
C ILE A 113 -6.47 -5.23 -0.43
N LEU A 114 -6.03 -6.41 -0.87
CA LEU A 114 -6.72 -7.21 -1.86
C LEU A 114 -7.78 -8.06 -1.15
N VAL A 115 -9.04 -7.83 -1.50
CA VAL A 115 -10.19 -8.58 -0.96
C VAL A 115 -10.97 -9.23 -2.10
N LYS A 116 -11.84 -10.20 -1.74
CA LYS A 116 -12.79 -10.83 -2.67
C LYS A 116 -14.21 -10.44 -2.25
N ASN A 117 -14.91 -9.68 -3.09
CA ASN A 117 -16.29 -9.23 -2.88
C ASN A 117 -17.15 -9.72 -4.05
N PHE A 118 -18.27 -10.41 -3.78
CA PHE A 118 -19.18 -10.93 -4.82
C PHE A 118 -18.47 -11.71 -5.95
N ASP A 119 -17.50 -12.54 -5.57
CA ASP A 119 -16.62 -13.30 -6.47
C ASP A 119 -15.61 -12.49 -7.31
N GLU A 120 -15.56 -11.17 -7.12
CA GLU A 120 -14.60 -10.29 -7.78
C GLU A 120 -13.49 -9.82 -6.84
N LEU A 121 -12.27 -9.72 -7.38
CA LEU A 121 -11.12 -9.18 -6.66
C LEU A 121 -11.09 -7.66 -6.77
N ASN A 122 -10.86 -7.02 -5.62
CA ASN A 122 -10.85 -5.57 -5.53
C ASN A 122 -9.72 -5.10 -4.60
N TRP A 123 -8.99 -4.06 -5.01
CA TRP A 123 -8.06 -3.37 -4.10
C TRP A 123 -8.79 -2.27 -3.37
N VAL A 124 -9.06 -2.50 -2.10
CA VAL A 124 -9.81 -1.55 -1.28
C VAL A 124 -8.85 -0.70 -0.45
N ASN A 125 -9.06 0.61 -0.48
CA ASN A 125 -8.39 1.52 0.44
C ASN A 125 -8.86 1.23 1.87
N VAL A 126 -7.92 1.08 2.79
CA VAL A 126 -8.23 0.95 4.22
C VAL A 126 -7.88 2.23 4.97
N SER A 127 -8.47 2.39 6.16
CA SER A 127 -8.14 3.50 7.03
C SER A 127 -6.65 3.43 7.38
N PRO A 128 -5.93 4.56 7.51
CA PRO A 128 -4.58 4.59 8.05
C PRO A 128 -4.47 3.92 9.44
N ASP A 129 -5.57 3.91 10.20
CA ASP A 129 -5.61 3.28 11.53
C ASP A 129 -5.74 1.75 11.45
N CYS A 130 -6.11 1.18 10.30
CA CYS A 130 -6.22 -0.26 10.15
C CYS A 130 -4.85 -0.93 10.33
N LYS A 131 -4.81 -1.93 11.21
CA LYS A 131 -3.64 -2.78 11.38
C LYS A 131 -3.86 -4.07 10.61
N VAL A 132 -2.87 -4.47 9.82
CA VAL A 132 -2.90 -5.70 9.04
C VAL A 132 -1.86 -6.66 9.60
N TYR A 133 -2.30 -7.89 9.85
CA TYR A 133 -1.50 -8.96 10.43
C TYR A 133 -1.61 -10.20 9.57
N LEU A 134 -0.64 -11.12 9.70
CA LEU A 134 -0.85 -12.48 9.21
C LEU A 134 -2.02 -13.08 9.97
N LYS A 135 -2.91 -13.78 9.25
CA LYS A 135 -4.14 -14.35 9.81
C LYS A 135 -3.86 -15.30 10.97
N GLU A 136 -2.73 -16.02 10.94
CA GLU A 136 -2.33 -16.95 11.98
C GLU A 136 -1.93 -16.25 13.30
N ASP A 137 -1.39 -15.03 13.23
CA ASP A 137 -0.96 -14.25 14.39
C ASP A 137 -2.14 -13.65 15.17
N VAL A 138 -3.32 -13.54 14.54
CA VAL A 138 -4.50 -12.90 15.14
C VAL A 138 -5.23 -13.79 16.16
N LYS A 139 -4.91 -15.09 16.22
CA LYS A 139 -5.52 -16.02 17.20
C LYS A 139 -5.30 -15.61 18.66
N HIS A 140 -4.32 -14.75 18.93
CA HIS A 140 -3.98 -14.26 20.27
C HIS A 140 -4.50 -12.83 20.55
N LEU A 141 -5.16 -12.21 19.57
CA LEU A 141 -5.63 -10.82 19.61
C LEU A 141 -7.16 -10.71 19.80
N GLN A 142 -7.87 -11.85 19.84
CA GLN A 142 -9.29 -11.98 20.14
C GLN A 142 -9.49 -12.49 21.56
#